data_AF-A0A6V8K3H3-F1
#
_entry.id   AF-A0A6V8K3H3-F1
#
_cell.length_a   1.000
_cell.length_b   1.000
_cell.length_c   1.000
_cell.angle_alpha   90.00
_cell.angle_beta   90.00
_cell.angle_gamma   90.00
#
_symmetry.space_group_name_H-M   'P 1'
#
loop_
_entity.id
_entity.type
_entity.pdbx_description
1 polymer ?
#
loop_
_entity_poly.entity_id
_entity_poly.type
_entity_poly.pdbx_seq_one_letter_code
_entity_poly.pdbx_strand_id
1 'polypeptide(L)'
;MLDDMPTLRGAVATYRAAATAAGVPWPDGDERAGWLSPEALRRTFDVDRIPEQAIWLNSEALPYERILPCGAHPLPWTDPAELLDYLSFAVATPFAWRHQLPMFFIDHVVFTFVLAGEHQGEVWRYQIDPDDWNPLRAAPSLAAMFTEWTKGFAVDVYQRSPYDTWLHIGADGREPVAALRERGLDPFAFPVHISVYDNGDLIRARQRECGVDIDRADSPEHQEELQDAISAARSSLHS
;
A
#
# COMPACT_ATOMS: atom_id res chain seq x y z
N MET A 1 -8.35 -3.01 11.89
CA MET A 1 -7.94 -3.37 13.28
C MET A 1 -6.42 -3.41 13.32
N LEU A 2 -5.78 -2.86 14.34
CA LEU A 2 -4.32 -2.97 14.51
C LEU A 2 -3.94 -4.42 14.85
N ASP A 3 -2.86 -4.93 14.26
CA ASP A 3 -2.32 -6.22 14.72
C ASP A 3 -1.57 -6.06 16.03
N ASP A 4 -1.60 -7.10 16.85
CA ASP A 4 -0.63 -7.22 17.94
C ASP A 4 0.79 -7.29 17.36
N MET A 5 1.74 -6.59 18.00
CA MET A 5 3.12 -6.53 17.52
C MET A 5 3.78 -7.90 17.28
N PRO A 6 3.58 -8.94 18.12
CA PRO A 6 4.10 -10.28 17.84
C PRO A 6 3.55 -10.90 16.54
N THR A 7 2.26 -10.67 16.23
CA THR A 7 1.61 -11.18 15.01
C THR A 7 2.22 -10.54 13.77
N LEU A 8 2.36 -9.20 13.78
CA LEU A 8 2.97 -8.48 12.67
C LEU A 8 4.44 -8.89 12.48
N ARG A 9 5.23 -8.94 13.56
CA ARG A 9 6.63 -9.39 13.52
C ARG A 9 6.76 -10.80 12.95
N GLY A 10 5.90 -11.72 13.37
CA GLY A 10 5.87 -13.09 12.86
C GLY A 10 5.55 -13.16 11.36
N ALA A 11 4.58 -12.38 10.89
CA ALA A 11 4.22 -12.32 9.48
C ALA A 11 5.38 -11.78 8.61
N VAL A 12 6.02 -10.69 9.03
CA VAL A 12 7.19 -10.11 8.33
C VAL A 12 8.37 -11.07 8.34
N ALA A 13 8.67 -11.72 9.47
CA ALA A 13 9.75 -12.70 9.56
C ALA A 13 9.51 -13.91 8.65
N THR A 14 8.27 -14.37 8.56
CA THR A 14 7.88 -15.49 7.68
C THR A 14 8.02 -15.10 6.21
N TYR A 15 7.57 -13.89 5.84
CA TYR A 15 7.77 -13.35 4.48
C TYR A 15 9.26 -13.29 4.13
N ARG A 16 10.08 -12.71 5.01
CA ARG A 16 11.53 -12.63 4.84
C ARG A 16 12.15 -14.00 4.61
N ALA A 17 11.81 -14.99 5.43
CA ALA A 17 12.32 -16.36 5.29
C ALA A 17 11.94 -16.98 3.93
N ALA A 18 10.70 -16.81 3.49
CA ALA A 18 10.24 -17.31 2.19
C ALA A 18 10.94 -16.60 1.02
N ALA A 19 11.06 -15.27 1.08
CA ALA A 19 11.77 -14.47 0.07
C ALA A 19 13.24 -14.87 -0.04
N THR A 20 13.94 -15.01 1.09
CA THR A 20 15.34 -15.46 1.12
C THR A 20 15.49 -16.89 0.60
N ALA A 21 14.58 -17.80 0.92
CA ALA A 21 14.58 -19.16 0.37
C ALA A 21 14.36 -19.18 -1.15
N ALA A 22 13.58 -18.23 -1.68
CA ALA A 22 13.41 -17.99 -3.12
C ALA A 22 14.59 -17.21 -3.75
N GLY A 23 15.67 -16.96 -3.00
CA GLY A 23 16.89 -16.34 -3.46
C GLY A 23 16.86 -14.81 -3.53
N VAL A 24 15.85 -14.14 -2.96
CA VAL A 24 15.82 -12.68 -2.85
C VAL A 24 16.94 -12.23 -1.91
N PRO A 25 17.88 -11.38 -2.38
CA PRO A 25 18.93 -10.86 -1.52
C PRO A 25 18.30 -9.93 -0.47
N TRP A 26 18.52 -10.23 0.81
CA TRP A 26 18.03 -9.41 1.90
C TRP A 26 19.23 -8.70 2.54
N PRO A 27 19.55 -7.47 2.12
CA PRO A 27 20.69 -6.75 2.66
C PRO A 27 20.48 -6.42 4.14
N ASP A 28 21.59 -6.19 4.84
CA ASP A 28 21.56 -5.61 6.17
C ASP A 28 21.06 -4.17 6.05
N GLY A 29 20.09 -3.78 6.89
CA GLY A 29 19.39 -2.51 6.74
C GLY A 29 20.33 -1.32 6.89
N ASP A 30 20.24 -0.37 5.96
CA ASP A 30 20.94 0.90 6.06
C ASP A 30 20.29 1.79 7.13
N GLU A 31 21.12 2.57 7.83
CA GLU A 31 20.65 3.56 8.79
C GLU A 31 19.88 4.66 8.04
N ARG A 32 18.58 4.78 8.33
CA ARG A 32 17.70 5.67 7.58
C ARG A 32 17.72 7.08 8.18
N ALA A 33 18.49 7.97 7.57
CA ALA A 33 18.59 9.38 7.97
C ALA A 33 17.48 10.25 7.35
N GLY A 34 17.10 11.33 8.05
CA GLY A 34 16.26 12.40 7.48
C GLY A 34 14.75 12.22 7.62
N TRP A 35 14.29 11.26 8.41
CA TRP A 35 12.87 11.00 8.58
C TRP A 35 12.14 12.01 9.45
N LEU A 36 10.86 12.21 9.10
CA LEU A 36 9.91 12.96 9.90
C LEU A 36 9.74 12.30 11.27
N SER A 37 9.72 13.14 12.30
CA SER A 37 9.39 12.70 13.65
C SER A 37 7.93 12.23 13.71
N PRO A 38 7.56 11.35 14.67
CA PRO A 38 6.17 10.99 14.90
C PRO A 38 5.26 12.21 15.13
N GLU A 39 5.77 13.29 15.72
CA GLU A 39 5.03 14.53 15.86
C GLU A 39 4.77 15.23 14.53
N ALA A 40 5.76 15.30 13.64
CA ALA A 40 5.57 15.85 12.31
C ALA A 40 4.54 15.03 11.53
N LEU A 41 4.63 13.70 11.55
CA LEU A 41 3.65 12.82 10.91
C LEU A 41 2.23 13.04 11.46
N ARG A 42 2.06 13.14 12.78
CA ARG A 42 0.74 13.42 13.39
C ARG A 42 0.12 14.71 12.86
N ARG A 43 0.92 15.77 12.74
CA ARG A 43 0.46 17.05 12.18
C ARG A 43 0.18 16.93 10.69
N THR A 44 1.03 16.24 9.93
CA THR A 44 0.83 16.02 8.49
C THR A 44 -0.47 15.29 8.21
N PHE A 45 -0.80 14.25 8.98
CA PHE A 45 -1.97 13.40 8.74
C PHE A 45 -3.19 13.73 9.60
N ASP A 46 -3.10 14.81 10.40
CA ASP A 46 -4.18 15.27 11.28
C ASP A 46 -4.73 14.18 12.20
N VAL A 47 -3.82 13.47 12.89
CA VAL A 47 -4.17 12.38 13.80
C VAL A 47 -3.51 12.53 15.16
N ASP A 48 -4.17 12.02 16.19
CA ASP A 48 -3.68 12.07 17.58
C ASP A 48 -2.40 11.27 17.80
N ARG A 49 -2.21 10.19 17.04
CA ARG A 49 -1.05 9.29 17.14
C ARG A 49 -0.74 8.58 15.83
N ILE A 50 0.52 8.24 15.63
CA ILE A 50 0.93 7.26 14.63
C ILE A 50 0.97 5.88 15.30
N PRO A 51 0.26 4.86 14.79
CA PRO A 51 0.29 3.53 15.38
C PRO A 51 1.70 2.93 15.41
N GLU A 52 2.02 2.22 16.49
CA GLU A 52 3.34 1.60 16.71
C GLU A 52 3.74 0.68 15.56
N GLN A 53 2.79 -0.05 14.97
CA GLN A 53 3.02 -0.93 13.83
C GLN A 53 3.68 -0.22 12.65
N ALA A 54 3.21 0.99 12.31
CA ALA A 54 3.76 1.77 11.21
C ALA A 54 5.19 2.23 11.52
N ILE A 55 5.41 2.77 12.74
CA ILE A 55 6.73 3.21 13.20
C ILE A 55 7.72 2.03 13.20
N TRP A 56 7.30 0.89 13.76
CA TRP A 56 8.11 -0.32 13.81
C TRP A 56 8.46 -0.83 12.41
N LEU A 57 7.47 -0.97 11.52
CA LEU A 57 7.70 -1.48 10.16
C LEU A 57 8.66 -0.58 9.39
N ASN A 58 8.55 0.74 9.61
CA ASN A 58 9.52 1.67 9.08
C ASN A 58 10.92 1.40 9.70
N SER A 59 11.02 1.31 11.02
CA SER A 59 12.29 1.07 11.74
C SER A 59 13.00 -0.26 11.41
N GLU A 60 12.28 -1.29 10.96
CA GLU A 60 12.86 -2.57 10.50
C GLU A 60 13.74 -2.40 9.25
N ALA A 61 13.83 -1.18 8.73
CA ALA A 61 14.72 -0.79 7.64
C ALA A 61 14.55 -1.73 6.44
N LEU A 62 13.29 -2.08 6.09
CA LEU A 62 12.98 -2.81 4.86
C LEU A 62 13.85 -2.25 3.72
N PRO A 63 14.75 -3.06 3.15
CA PRO A 63 15.63 -2.62 2.08
C PRO A 63 14.87 -1.75 1.06
N TYR A 64 15.45 -0.60 0.66
CA TYR A 64 14.94 0.13 -0.51
C TYR A 64 15.18 -0.68 -1.79
N GLU A 65 16.09 -1.64 -1.71
CA GLU A 65 16.20 -2.75 -2.61
C GLU A 65 14.85 -3.44 -2.77
N ARG A 66 14.58 -3.86 -4.00
CA ARG A 66 13.28 -4.33 -4.49
C ARG A 66 12.97 -5.75 -4.02
N ILE A 67 12.89 -5.91 -2.69
CA ILE A 67 12.67 -7.16 -1.96
C ILE A 67 11.20 -7.51 -1.76
N LEU A 68 10.30 -6.56 -2.01
CA LEU A 68 8.85 -6.78 -1.96
C LEU A 68 8.34 -7.18 -3.35
N PRO A 69 7.13 -7.75 -3.46
CA PRO A 69 6.58 -8.18 -4.74
C PRO A 69 6.56 -7.05 -5.78
N CYS A 70 6.80 -7.43 -7.04
CA CYS A 70 6.94 -6.57 -8.22
C CYS A 70 7.99 -5.46 -8.09
N GLY A 71 8.84 -5.49 -7.06
CA GLY A 71 9.80 -4.44 -6.76
C GLY A 71 9.20 -3.25 -6.01
N ALA A 72 8.12 -3.49 -5.25
CA ALA A 72 7.62 -2.52 -4.29
C ALA A 72 8.72 -2.18 -3.28
N HIS A 73 8.73 -0.92 -2.86
CA HIS A 73 9.70 -0.41 -1.90
C HIS A 73 8.99 0.49 -0.88
N PRO A 74 9.51 0.59 0.34
CA PRO A 74 8.97 1.51 1.33
C PRO A 74 9.12 2.96 0.85
N LEU A 75 8.08 3.77 1.05
CA LEU A 75 8.14 5.20 0.78
C LEU A 75 8.94 5.92 1.88
N PRO A 76 9.89 6.80 1.52
CA PRO A 76 10.59 7.63 2.49
C PRO A 76 9.63 8.63 3.12
N TRP A 77 9.62 8.73 4.45
CA TRP A 77 8.85 9.74 5.18
C TRP A 77 9.70 10.98 5.43
N THR A 78 10.14 11.64 4.37
CA THR A 78 11.07 12.77 4.43
C THR A 78 10.40 14.11 4.15
N ASP A 79 9.39 14.13 3.29
CA ASP A 79 8.69 15.34 2.88
C ASP A 79 7.17 15.21 3.15
N PRO A 80 6.61 16.00 4.09
CA PRO A 80 5.17 16.04 4.34
C PRO A 80 4.32 16.35 3.11
N ALA A 81 4.79 17.25 2.22
CA ALA A 81 4.03 17.66 1.05
C ALA A 81 3.96 16.52 0.02
N GLU A 82 5.09 15.85 -0.23
CA GLU A 82 5.14 14.67 -1.09
C GLU A 82 4.22 13.55 -0.58
N LEU A 83 4.22 13.31 0.74
CA LEU A 83 3.35 12.30 1.35
C LEU A 83 1.86 12.60 1.15
N LEU A 84 1.45 13.88 1.17
CA LEU A 84 0.07 14.27 0.90
C LEU A 84 -0.29 14.11 -0.59
N ASP A 85 0.66 14.30 -1.51
CA ASP A 85 0.41 14.16 -2.94
C ASP A 85 0.04 12.72 -3.33
N TYR A 86 0.56 11.71 -2.63
CA TYR A 86 0.15 10.30 -2.82
C TYR A 86 -1.31 10.03 -2.43
N LEU A 87 -1.96 10.93 -1.69
CA LEU A 87 -3.36 10.79 -1.27
C LEU A 87 -4.34 11.43 -2.27
N SER A 88 -3.86 11.91 -3.41
CA SER A 88 -4.66 12.47 -4.52
C SER A 88 -5.71 11.50 -5.10
N PHE A 89 -5.62 10.22 -4.78
CA PHE A 89 -6.53 9.15 -5.25
C PHE A 89 -7.45 8.62 -4.14
N ALA A 90 -7.43 9.24 -2.96
CA ALA A 90 -8.21 8.83 -1.80
C ALA A 90 -9.64 9.40 -1.77
N VAL A 91 -10.26 9.58 -2.93
CA VAL A 91 -11.64 10.06 -3.03
C VAL A 91 -12.58 9.01 -2.47
N ALA A 92 -13.65 9.46 -1.81
CA ALA A 92 -14.78 8.62 -1.41
C ALA A 92 -14.43 7.40 -0.52
N THR A 93 -13.26 7.42 0.13
CA THR A 93 -12.92 6.45 1.16
C THR A 93 -13.86 6.62 2.36
N PRO A 94 -14.15 5.55 3.12
CA PRO A 94 -15.06 5.59 4.28
C PRO A 94 -14.44 6.28 5.52
N PHE A 95 -13.35 7.02 5.34
CA PHE A 95 -12.62 7.73 6.38
C PHE A 95 -12.03 9.02 5.80
N ALA A 96 -11.58 9.93 6.65
CA ALA A 96 -10.95 11.15 6.17
C ALA A 96 -9.70 10.82 5.34
N TRP A 97 -9.59 11.40 4.13
CA TRP A 97 -8.49 11.14 3.20
C TRP A 97 -7.10 11.32 3.84
N ARG A 98 -7.00 12.24 4.80
CA ARG A 98 -5.78 12.61 5.53
C ARG A 98 -5.39 11.58 6.61
N HIS A 99 -6.29 10.70 7.04
CA HIS A 99 -6.04 9.70 8.09
C HIS A 99 -5.33 8.44 7.60
N GLN A 100 -4.38 8.57 6.67
CA GLN A 100 -3.70 7.41 6.11
C GLN A 100 -2.30 7.77 5.64
N LEU A 101 -1.38 6.87 5.96
CA LEU A 101 0.06 7.03 5.74
C LEU A 101 0.50 6.22 4.53
N PRO A 102 1.04 6.83 3.47
CA PRO A 102 1.70 6.09 2.39
C PRO A 102 2.87 5.25 2.92
N MET A 103 2.84 3.95 2.63
CA MET A 103 3.80 2.96 3.16
C MET A 103 4.70 2.41 2.05
N PHE A 104 4.11 1.99 0.93
CA PHE A 104 4.82 1.33 -0.14
C PHE A 104 4.45 1.93 -1.48
N PHE A 105 5.43 2.00 -2.37
CA PHE A 105 5.25 2.46 -3.73
C PHE A 105 5.83 1.46 -4.72
N ILE A 106 5.14 1.34 -5.84
CA ILE A 106 5.56 0.56 -6.99
C ILE A 106 4.95 1.13 -8.25
N ASP A 107 5.80 1.74 -9.08
CA ASP A 107 5.44 2.24 -10.41
C ASP A 107 4.24 3.21 -10.37
N HIS A 108 3.02 2.70 -10.44
CA HIS A 108 1.78 3.46 -10.36
C HIS A 108 0.84 2.98 -9.24
N VAL A 109 1.32 2.26 -8.22
CA VAL A 109 0.50 1.80 -7.09
C VAL A 109 1.10 2.25 -5.77
N VAL A 110 0.26 2.87 -4.94
CA VAL A 110 0.59 3.24 -3.55
C VAL A 110 -0.22 2.37 -2.62
N PHE A 111 0.43 1.80 -1.62
CA PHE A 111 -0.25 1.22 -0.47
C PHE A 111 -0.18 2.18 0.71
N THR A 112 -1.32 2.43 1.34
CA THR A 112 -1.44 3.27 2.53
C THR A 112 -1.89 2.46 3.73
N PHE A 113 -1.57 2.96 4.93
CA PHE A 113 -1.99 2.40 6.21
C PHE A 113 -2.91 3.38 6.92
N VAL A 114 -4.13 2.95 7.26
CA VAL A 114 -5.14 3.80 7.90
C VAL A 114 -4.79 4.05 9.37
N LEU A 115 -4.69 5.32 9.72
CA LEU A 115 -4.15 5.79 11.00
C LEU A 115 -5.22 5.96 12.09
N ALA A 116 -6.49 6.16 11.74
CA ALA A 116 -7.54 6.51 12.70
C ALA A 116 -8.95 6.04 12.26
N GLY A 117 -9.90 6.11 13.21
CA GLY A 117 -11.30 5.73 12.99
C GLY A 117 -11.54 4.22 12.98
N GLU A 118 -12.72 3.82 12.49
CA GLU A 118 -13.17 2.41 12.47
C GLU A 118 -12.28 1.52 11.58
N HIS A 119 -11.64 2.12 10.57
CA HIS A 119 -10.76 1.47 9.63
C HIS A 119 -9.28 1.43 10.08
N GLN A 120 -8.95 1.91 11.29
CA GLN A 120 -7.57 1.96 11.78
C GLN A 120 -6.88 0.58 11.65
N GLY A 121 -5.70 0.58 11.01
CA GLY A 121 -4.88 -0.61 10.77
C GLY A 121 -5.10 -1.29 9.43
N GLU A 122 -6.15 -0.95 8.69
CA GLU A 122 -6.35 -1.47 7.34
C GLU A 122 -5.27 -0.96 6.37
N VAL A 123 -4.96 -1.78 5.37
CA VAL A 123 -4.08 -1.40 4.26
C VAL A 123 -4.95 -1.15 3.03
N TRP A 124 -4.83 0.04 2.47
CA TRP A 124 -5.53 0.47 1.27
C TRP A 124 -4.55 0.62 0.13
N ARG A 125 -5.05 0.57 -1.10
CA ARG A 125 -4.24 0.80 -2.30
C ARG A 125 -4.92 1.74 -3.27
N TYR A 126 -4.07 2.46 -4.00
CA TYR A 126 -4.46 3.43 -5.02
C TYR A 126 -3.62 3.21 -6.26
N GLN A 127 -4.27 3.14 -7.43
CA GLN A 127 -3.60 3.21 -8.72
C GLN A 127 -3.51 4.68 -9.16
N ILE A 128 -2.29 5.14 -9.42
CA ILE A 128 -1.96 6.46 -9.94
C ILE A 128 -2.07 6.39 -11.47
N ASP A 129 -3.30 6.34 -11.97
CA ASP A 129 -3.61 6.41 -13.39
C ASP A 129 -4.55 7.60 -13.63
N PRO A 130 -4.28 8.48 -14.61
CA PRO A 130 -5.13 9.63 -14.92
C PRO A 130 -6.60 9.27 -15.17
N ASP A 131 -6.84 8.07 -15.71
CA ASP A 131 -8.17 7.65 -16.17
C ASP A 131 -8.82 6.62 -15.21
N ASP A 132 -8.18 6.26 -14.09
CA ASP A 132 -8.63 5.17 -13.23
C ASP A 132 -8.52 5.46 -11.72
N TRP A 133 -9.65 5.81 -11.08
CA TRP A 133 -9.74 6.08 -9.65
C TRP A 133 -10.40 4.93 -8.89
N ASN A 134 -9.59 3.99 -8.41
CA ASN A 134 -10.09 2.85 -7.65
C ASN A 134 -9.50 2.78 -6.25
N PRO A 135 -9.98 3.62 -5.32
CA PRO A 135 -9.68 3.43 -3.91
C PRO A 135 -10.24 2.06 -3.49
N LEU A 136 -9.38 1.20 -2.94
CA LEU A 136 -9.81 -0.12 -2.48
C LEU A 136 -8.92 -0.66 -1.37
N ARG A 137 -9.53 -1.43 -0.47
CA ARG A 137 -8.80 -2.12 0.60
C ARG A 137 -7.97 -3.27 0.02
N ALA A 138 -6.66 -3.20 0.22
CA ALA A 138 -5.70 -4.24 -0.15
C ALA A 138 -5.71 -5.39 0.86
N ALA A 139 -5.72 -5.08 2.16
CA ALA A 139 -5.71 -6.06 3.22
C ALA A 139 -6.35 -5.51 4.50
N PRO A 140 -6.93 -6.38 5.36
CA PRO A 140 -7.52 -5.95 6.63
C PRO A 140 -6.48 -5.51 7.66
N SER A 141 -5.21 -5.87 7.48
CA SER A 141 -4.08 -5.46 8.31
C SER A 141 -2.73 -5.65 7.61
N LEU A 142 -1.65 -5.10 8.18
CA LEU A 142 -0.29 -5.31 7.68
C LEU A 142 0.11 -6.78 7.77
N ALA A 143 -0.19 -7.47 8.88
CA ALA A 143 0.14 -8.88 9.02
C ALA A 143 -0.60 -9.74 7.97
N ALA A 144 -1.86 -9.41 7.67
CA ALA A 144 -2.63 -10.08 6.63
C ALA A 144 -2.01 -9.86 5.24
N MET A 145 -1.56 -8.65 4.91
CA MET A 145 -0.87 -8.36 3.65
C MET A 145 0.43 -9.17 3.49
N PHE A 146 1.31 -9.15 4.50
CA PHE A 146 2.55 -9.94 4.46
C PHE A 146 2.27 -11.45 4.39
N THR A 147 1.22 -11.91 5.07
CA THR A 147 0.77 -13.30 4.98
C THR A 147 0.34 -13.65 3.56
N GLU A 148 -0.44 -12.79 2.91
CA GLU A 148 -0.89 -12.99 1.53
C GLU A 148 0.29 -13.01 0.56
N TRP A 149 1.23 -12.07 0.69
CA TRP A 149 2.48 -12.08 -0.08
C TRP A 149 3.30 -13.35 0.14
N THR A 150 3.35 -13.86 1.38
CA THR A 150 4.05 -15.11 1.71
C THR A 150 3.43 -16.31 1.01
N LYS A 151 2.08 -16.39 0.96
CA LYS A 151 1.39 -17.48 0.24
C LYS A 151 1.78 -17.53 -1.24
N GLY A 152 2.10 -16.39 -1.86
CA GLY A 152 2.56 -16.31 -3.24
C GLY A 152 3.76 -17.21 -3.56
N PHE A 153 4.68 -17.42 -2.59
CA PHE A 153 5.80 -18.35 -2.77
C PHE A 153 5.36 -19.80 -2.79
N ALA A 154 4.41 -20.19 -1.92
CA ALA A 154 3.95 -21.57 -1.80
C ALA A 154 3.18 -22.06 -3.04
N VAL A 155 2.66 -21.13 -3.83
CA VAL A 155 1.91 -21.39 -5.05
C VAL A 155 2.65 -20.86 -6.29
N ASP A 156 3.97 -20.72 -6.24
CA ASP A 156 4.85 -20.38 -7.37
C ASP A 156 4.35 -19.21 -8.24
N VAL A 157 3.78 -18.18 -7.62
CA VAL A 157 3.26 -17.03 -8.38
C VAL A 157 4.38 -16.04 -8.75
N TYR A 158 5.51 -16.12 -8.04
CA TYR A 158 6.65 -15.26 -8.27
C TYR A 158 7.64 -15.86 -9.25
N GLN A 159 8.09 -15.04 -10.19
CA GLN A 159 9.23 -15.32 -11.04
C GLN A 159 10.32 -14.27 -10.84
N ARG A 160 11.58 -14.67 -10.98
CA ARG A 160 12.67 -13.70 -10.97
C ARG A 160 13.12 -13.39 -12.39
N SER A 161 13.00 -12.13 -12.77
CA SER A 161 13.55 -11.64 -14.02
C SER A 161 15.09 -11.70 -13.94
N PRO A 162 15.78 -12.25 -14.95
CA PRO A 162 17.23 -12.27 -14.98
C PRO A 162 17.84 -10.87 -15.18
N TYR A 163 17.03 -9.87 -15.52
CA TYR A 163 17.47 -8.51 -15.85
C TYR A 163 17.45 -7.57 -14.66
N ASP A 164 16.45 -7.71 -13.80
CA ASP A 164 16.22 -6.78 -12.69
C ASP A 164 16.29 -7.46 -11.31
N THR A 165 16.23 -8.79 -11.27
CA THR A 165 16.31 -9.65 -10.08
C THR A 165 15.14 -9.58 -9.10
N TRP A 166 14.07 -8.85 -9.43
CA TRP A 166 12.89 -8.65 -8.58
C TRP A 166 11.94 -9.85 -8.65
N LEU A 167 10.99 -9.90 -7.72
CA LEU A 167 9.87 -10.83 -7.77
C LEU A 167 8.80 -10.28 -8.72
N HIS A 168 8.60 -10.89 -9.87
CA HIS A 168 7.51 -10.56 -10.79
C HIS A 168 6.32 -11.48 -10.57
N ILE A 169 5.11 -10.94 -10.70
CA ILE A 169 3.85 -11.70 -10.67
C ILE A 169 3.30 -11.77 -12.09
N GLY A 170 2.82 -12.95 -12.50
CA GLY A 170 2.28 -13.14 -13.86
C GLY A 170 3.30 -13.79 -14.79
N ALA A 171 3.75 -14.99 -14.40
CA ALA A 171 4.48 -15.89 -15.26
C ALA A 171 3.85 -16.01 -16.66
N ASP A 172 4.70 -16.05 -17.69
CA ASP A 172 4.33 -16.49 -19.05
C ASP A 172 3.39 -15.54 -19.83
N GLY A 173 3.40 -14.25 -19.53
CA GLY A 173 2.57 -13.25 -20.24
C GLY A 173 1.08 -13.34 -19.91
N ARG A 174 0.73 -14.04 -18.83
CA ARG A 174 -0.64 -14.06 -18.30
C ARG A 174 -0.96 -12.75 -17.59
N GLU A 175 -2.22 -12.37 -17.66
CA GLU A 175 -2.76 -11.25 -16.90
C GLU A 175 -2.59 -11.53 -15.38
N PRO A 176 -1.93 -10.64 -14.62
CA PRO A 176 -1.55 -10.91 -13.22
C PRO A 176 -2.72 -11.18 -12.28
N VAL A 177 -3.87 -10.53 -12.46
CA VAL A 177 -5.06 -10.71 -11.61
C VAL A 177 -5.63 -12.11 -11.77
N ALA A 178 -5.77 -12.60 -12.99
CA ALA A 178 -6.20 -13.95 -13.29
C ALA A 178 -5.24 -14.98 -12.68
N ALA A 179 -3.93 -14.78 -12.85
CA ALA A 179 -2.91 -15.69 -12.29
C ALA A 179 -2.99 -15.80 -10.75
N LEU A 180 -3.20 -14.68 -10.06
CA LEU A 180 -3.36 -14.66 -8.60
C LEU A 180 -4.64 -15.39 -8.17
N ARG A 181 -5.77 -15.11 -8.83
CA ARG A 181 -7.07 -15.71 -8.51
C ARG A 181 -7.11 -17.22 -8.76
N GLU A 182 -6.51 -17.69 -9.85
CA GLU A 182 -6.39 -19.13 -10.15
C GLU A 182 -5.63 -19.90 -9.05
N ARG A 183 -4.72 -19.22 -8.35
CA ARG A 183 -3.97 -19.78 -7.21
C ARG A 183 -4.63 -19.52 -5.86
N GLY A 184 -5.84 -18.96 -5.85
CA GLY A 184 -6.60 -18.68 -4.62
C GLY A 184 -6.03 -17.53 -3.78
N LEU A 185 -5.30 -16.61 -4.40
CA LEU A 185 -4.74 -15.42 -3.75
C LEU A 185 -5.65 -14.21 -3.98
N ASP A 186 -5.67 -13.27 -3.04
CA ASP A 186 -6.37 -11.99 -3.18
C ASP A 186 -5.55 -11.03 -4.07
N PRO A 187 -5.96 -10.73 -5.32
CA PRO A 187 -5.18 -9.87 -6.20
C PRO A 187 -5.00 -8.44 -5.68
N PHE A 188 -5.91 -7.95 -4.83
CA PHE A 188 -5.83 -6.60 -4.28
C PHE A 188 -4.69 -6.43 -3.28
N ALA A 189 -4.27 -7.51 -2.62
CA ALA A 189 -3.14 -7.47 -1.70
C ALA A 189 -1.81 -7.31 -2.45
N PHE A 190 -1.74 -7.68 -3.73
CA PHE A 190 -0.48 -7.65 -4.49
C PHE A 190 -0.31 -6.35 -5.26
N PRO A 191 0.94 -5.89 -5.44
CA PRO A 191 1.26 -4.68 -6.17
C PRO A 191 1.24 -4.90 -7.69
N VAL A 192 0.09 -5.37 -8.20
CA VAL A 192 -0.18 -5.55 -9.64
C VAL A 192 -1.16 -4.48 -10.10
N HIS A 193 -1.03 -4.02 -11.35
CA HIS A 193 -2.04 -3.18 -11.98
C HIS A 193 -3.34 -3.98 -12.18
N ILE A 194 -4.49 -3.40 -11.83
CA ILE A 194 -5.81 -4.00 -11.97
C ILE A 194 -6.67 -3.06 -12.81
N SER A 195 -6.90 -3.41 -14.08
CA SER A 195 -7.72 -2.59 -14.97
C SER A 195 -9.21 -2.70 -14.62
N VAL A 196 -9.92 -1.57 -14.54
CA VAL A 196 -11.39 -1.55 -14.46
C VAL A 196 -12.05 -2.18 -15.68
N TYR A 197 -11.44 -2.09 -16.85
CA TYR A 197 -12.01 -2.66 -18.06
C TYR A 197 -12.19 -4.19 -17.96
N ASP A 198 -11.16 -4.89 -17.45
CA ASP A 198 -11.18 -6.35 -17.33
C ASP A 198 -11.72 -6.84 -15.97
N ASN A 199 -11.61 -6.02 -14.92
CA ASN A 199 -11.88 -6.44 -13.53
C ASN A 199 -12.92 -5.55 -12.82
N GLY A 200 -13.73 -4.78 -13.55
CA GLY A 200 -14.69 -3.83 -12.99
C GLY A 200 -15.63 -4.43 -11.94
N ASP A 201 -16.21 -5.60 -12.20
CA ASP A 201 -17.10 -6.27 -11.24
C ASP A 201 -16.38 -6.64 -9.93
N LEU A 202 -15.12 -7.11 -10.04
CA LEU A 202 -14.29 -7.47 -8.89
C LEU A 202 -13.95 -6.24 -8.05
N ILE A 203 -13.55 -5.14 -8.70
CA ILE A 203 -13.25 -3.85 -8.05
C ILE A 203 -14.49 -3.31 -7.36
N ARG A 204 -15.62 -3.22 -8.07
CA ARG A 204 -16.88 -2.70 -7.53
C ARG A 204 -17.40 -3.56 -6.38
N ALA A 205 -17.22 -4.88 -6.42
CA ALA A 205 -17.55 -5.74 -5.29
C ALA A 205 -16.72 -5.39 -4.04
N ARG A 206 -15.40 -5.26 -4.18
CA ARG A 206 -14.51 -4.88 -3.06
C ARG A 206 -14.81 -3.47 -2.54
N GLN A 207 -15.08 -2.51 -3.42
CA GLN A 207 -15.45 -1.14 -3.03
C GLN A 207 -16.73 -1.10 -2.21
N ARG A 208 -17.80 -1.81 -2.63
CA ARG A 208 -19.04 -1.92 -1.86
C ARG A 208 -18.83 -2.60 -0.51
N GLU A 209 -18.06 -3.69 -0.49
CA GLU A 209 -17.70 -4.39 0.75
C GLU A 209 -16.99 -3.46 1.75
N CYS A 210 -16.15 -2.57 1.24
CA CYS A 210 -15.33 -1.67 2.06
C CYS A 210 -16.00 -0.32 2.33
N GLY A 211 -17.22 -0.07 1.85
CA GLY A 211 -17.94 1.18 2.09
C GLY A 211 -17.46 2.38 1.28
N VAL A 212 -16.79 2.16 0.15
CA VAL A 212 -16.44 3.25 -0.79
C VAL A 212 -17.73 3.79 -1.42
N ASP A 213 -17.86 5.12 -1.43
CA ASP A 213 -18.94 5.80 -2.15
C ASP A 213 -18.61 5.86 -3.65
N ILE A 214 -19.10 4.88 -4.40
CA ILE A 214 -18.78 4.71 -5.82
C ILE A 214 -19.24 5.91 -6.66
N ASP A 215 -20.39 6.50 -6.33
CA ASP A 215 -20.92 7.64 -7.07
C ASP A 215 -20.02 8.88 -6.91
N ARG A 216 -19.41 9.04 -5.73
CA ARG A 216 -18.41 10.09 -5.48
C ARG A 216 -17.04 9.74 -6.06
N ALA A 217 -16.64 8.47 -6.04
CA ALA A 217 -15.36 8.03 -6.60
C ALA A 217 -15.28 8.28 -8.12
N ASP A 218 -16.41 8.12 -8.83
CA ASP A 218 -16.50 8.33 -10.28
C ASP A 218 -16.79 9.81 -10.66
N SER A 219 -16.78 10.72 -9.68
CA SER A 219 -17.18 12.13 -9.86
C SER A 219 -15.96 13.06 -9.96
N PRO A 220 -15.75 13.75 -11.10
CA PRO A 220 -14.64 14.70 -11.26
C PRO A 220 -14.68 15.88 -10.27
N GLU A 221 -15.87 16.32 -9.85
CA GLU A 221 -16.03 17.41 -8.88
C GLU A 221 -15.44 17.03 -7.52
N HIS A 222 -15.65 15.80 -7.07
CA HIS A 222 -15.10 15.30 -5.81
C HIS A 222 -13.59 15.09 -5.87
N GLN A 223 -13.06 14.80 -7.05
CA GLN A 223 -11.62 14.77 -7.28
C GLN A 223 -11.03 16.18 -7.12
N GLU A 224 -11.65 17.20 -7.72
CA GLU A 224 -11.23 18.60 -7.58
C GLU A 224 -11.28 19.07 -6.12
N GLU A 225 -12.36 18.78 -5.41
CA GLU A 225 -12.49 19.05 -3.96
C GLU A 225 -11.34 18.44 -3.14
N LEU A 226 -10.94 17.20 -3.46
CA LEU A 226 -9.81 16.55 -2.79
C LEU A 226 -8.48 17.25 -3.12
N GLN A 227 -8.24 17.61 -4.37
CA GLN A 227 -7.02 18.33 -4.78
C GLN A 227 -6.90 19.69 -4.09
N ASP A 228 -8.01 20.41 -3.96
CA ASP A 228 -8.07 21.68 -3.24
C ASP A 228 -7.76 21.48 -1.74
N ALA A 229 -8.33 20.44 -1.13
CA ALA A 229 -8.06 20.10 0.27
C ALA A 229 -6.58 19.73 0.51
N ILE A 230 -5.97 18.97 -0.41
CA ILE A 230 -4.54 18.63 -0.37
C ILE A 230 -3.69 19.90 -0.50
N SER A 231 -4.01 20.78 -1.45
CA SER A 231 -3.30 22.04 -1.67
C SER A 231 -3.35 22.96 -0.45
N ALA A 232 -4.52 23.05 0.19
CA ALA A 232 -4.70 23.79 1.44
C ALA A 232 -3.88 23.18 2.59
N ALA A 233 -3.92 21.85 2.75
CA ALA A 233 -3.14 21.16 3.78
C ALA A 233 -1.63 21.36 3.58
N ARG A 234 -1.13 21.27 2.34
CA ARG A 234 0.27 21.56 2.00
C ARG A 234 0.67 22.99 2.37
N SER A 235 -0.17 23.96 2.04
CA SER A 235 0.07 25.36 2.38
C SER A 235 0.18 25.58 3.89
N SER A 236 -0.62 24.86 4.68
CA SER A 236 -0.60 24.95 6.15
C SER A 236 0.66 24.34 6.80
N LEU A 237 1.41 23.50 6.08
CA LEU A 237 2.64 22.90 6.60
C LEU A 237 3.85 23.85 6.51
N HIS A 238 3.74 24.93 5.72
CA HIS A 238 4.77 25.96 5.57
C HIS A 238 4.51 27.22 6.41
N SER A 239 3.35 27.30 7.08
CA SER A 239 2.96 28.39 7.98
C SER A 239 3.28 28.08 9.44
#